data_AF-K4L440-F1
#
_entry.id   AF-K4L440-F1
#
_cell.length_a   1.000
_cell.length_b   1.000
_cell.length_c   1.000
_cell.angle_alpha   90.00
_cell.angle_beta   90.00
_cell.angle_gamma   90.00
#
_symmetry.space_group_name_H-M   'P 1'
#
loop_
_entity.id
_entity.type
_entity.pdbx_description
1 polymer ?
#
loop_
_entity_poly.entity_id
_entity_poly.type
_entity_poly.pdbx_seq_one_letter_code
_entity_poly.pdbx_strand_id
1 'polypeptide(L)'
;MLLFCAIPMLCAAVTDWKKRIIPDWTWIAILMVGFASAVINGKGILYIPLLERFTGLLFPTVSLLIIAFKWGGVGGGDIKLTAALGFCFGLYGLAAILFFAVIPACIYARATKQRSVPLAVFLCISFFVYAGLLLS
;
A
#
# COMPACT_ATOMS: atom_id res chain seq x y z
N MET A 1 15.08 -2.02 0.34
CA MET A 1 13.75 -1.40 0.41
C MET A 1 12.65 -2.42 0.68
N LEU A 2 12.47 -3.44 -0.19
CA LEU A 2 11.43 -4.48 -0.07
C LEU A 2 11.39 -5.20 1.30
N LEU A 3 12.52 -5.74 1.77
CA LEU A 3 12.59 -6.43 3.08
C LEU A 3 12.20 -5.53 4.27
N PHE A 4 12.59 -4.26 4.23
CA PHE A 4 12.27 -3.29 5.29
C PHE A 4 10.80 -2.88 5.29
N CYS A 5 10.12 -2.89 4.13
CA CYS A 5 8.67 -2.65 4.04
C CYS A 5 7.83 -3.90 4.39
N ALA A 6 8.40 -5.10 4.29
CA ALA A 6 7.69 -6.35 4.58
C ALA A 6 7.26 -6.45 6.06
N ILE A 7 8.12 -6.04 7.00
CA ILE A 7 7.82 -6.13 8.44
C ILE A 7 6.63 -5.21 8.81
N PRO A 8 6.63 -3.89 8.46
CA PRO A 8 5.48 -3.03 8.69
C PRO A 8 4.20 -3.51 7.98
N MET A 9 4.29 -4.06 6.76
CA MET A 9 3.11 -4.56 6.04
C MET A 9 2.52 -5.80 6.70
N LEU A 10 3.34 -6.75 7.14
CA LEU A 10 2.86 -7.92 7.88
C LEU A 10 2.20 -7.50 9.20
N CYS A 11 2.78 -6.56 9.93
CA CYS A 11 2.18 -6.02 11.14
C CYS A 11 0.86 -5.28 10.84
N ALA A 12 0.78 -4.49 9.76
CA ALA A 12 -0.45 -3.84 9.33
C ALA A 12 -1.54 -4.87 8.99
N ALA A 13 -1.21 -5.89 8.20
CA ALA A 13 -2.13 -6.96 7.82
C ALA A 13 -2.65 -7.76 9.03
N VAL A 14 -1.76 -8.18 9.94
CA VAL A 14 -2.17 -8.94 11.14
C VAL A 14 -3.05 -8.10 12.06
N THR A 15 -2.74 -6.80 12.21
CA THR A 15 -3.52 -5.90 13.07
C THR A 15 -4.86 -5.54 12.42
N ASP A 16 -4.90 -5.37 11.10
CA ASP A 16 -6.12 -5.15 10.33
C ASP A 16 -7.06 -6.36 10.39
N TRP A 17 -6.52 -7.59 10.29
CA TRP A 17 -7.30 -8.82 10.46
C TRP A 17 -7.88 -8.98 11.87
N LYS A 18 -7.11 -8.66 12.92
CA LYS A 18 -7.54 -8.85 14.32
C LYS A 18 -8.40 -7.71 14.87
N LYS A 19 -8.07 -6.46 14.53
CA LYS A 19 -8.62 -5.26 15.18
C LYS A 19 -9.29 -4.30 14.21
N ARG A 20 -9.13 -4.49 12.89
CA ARG A 20 -9.57 -3.53 11.84
C ARG A 20 -9.08 -2.11 12.06
N ILE A 21 -7.93 -1.96 12.71
CA ILE A 21 -7.27 -0.69 12.99
C ILE A 21 -5.83 -0.83 12.51
N ILE A 22 -5.41 0.04 11.60
CA ILE A 22 -4.03 0.07 11.11
C ILE A 22 -3.22 0.96 12.07
N PRO A 23 -2.21 0.42 12.74
CA PRO A 23 -1.40 1.20 13.66
C PRO A 23 -0.57 2.25 12.93
N ASP A 24 -0.46 3.45 13.50
CA ASP A 24 0.19 4.58 12.81
C ASP A 24 1.69 4.37 12.55
N TRP A 25 2.38 3.57 13.36
CA TRP A 25 3.81 3.30 13.17
C TRP A 25 4.10 2.52 11.87
N THR A 26 3.13 1.79 11.31
CA THR A 26 3.35 0.97 10.11
C THR A 26 3.54 1.82 8.85
N TRP A 27 2.63 2.78 8.61
CA TRP A 27 2.74 3.68 7.47
C TRP A 27 3.92 4.65 7.64
N ILE A 28 4.22 5.10 8.86
CA ILE A 28 5.40 5.95 9.14
C ILE A 28 6.69 5.22 8.80
N ALA A 29 6.83 3.95 9.19
CA ALA A 29 8.01 3.14 8.88
C ALA A 29 8.21 2.97 7.36
N ILE A 30 7.13 2.66 6.62
CA ILE A 30 7.19 2.52 5.15
C ILE A 30 7.60 3.83 4.49
N LEU A 31 7.05 4.96 4.96
CA LEU A 31 7.38 6.29 4.44
C LEU A 31 8.84 6.63 4.71
N MET A 32 9.35 6.34 5.91
CA MET A 32 10.75 6.55 6.28
C MET A 32 11.70 5.71 5.42
N VAL A 33 11.35 4.45 5.14
CA VAL A 33 12.11 3.57 4.23
C VAL A 33 12.09 4.13 2.80
N GLY A 34 10.94 4.61 2.34
CA GLY A 34 10.81 5.27 1.04
C GLY A 34 11.68 6.54 0.96
N PHE A 35 11.70 7.35 2.01
CA PHE A 35 12.49 8.57 2.08
C PHE A 35 13.99 8.29 2.13
N ALA A 36 14.42 7.35 2.96
CA ALA A 36 15.81 6.87 2.97
C ALA A 36 16.23 6.38 1.58
N SER A 37 15.36 5.64 0.90
CA SER A 37 15.62 5.21 -0.48
C SER A 37 15.68 6.37 -1.48
N ALA A 38 14.95 7.47 -1.28
CA ALA A 38 15.03 8.65 -2.13
C ALA A 38 16.31 9.46 -1.87
N VAL A 39 16.74 9.58 -0.61
CA VAL A 39 17.95 10.33 -0.24
C VAL A 39 19.22 9.59 -0.68
N ILE A 40 19.21 8.26 -0.66
CA ILE A 40 20.35 7.41 -1.03
C ILE A 40 20.51 7.25 -2.58
N ASN A 41 19.82 8.03 -3.42
CA ASN A 41 19.88 8.02 -4.91
C ASN A 41 21.30 7.70 -5.50
N GLY A 42 21.51 6.83 -6.50
CA GLY A 42 20.57 6.13 -7.38
C GLY A 42 21.28 5.20 -8.39
N LYS A 43 21.55 3.95 -8.00
CA LYS A 43 21.88 2.80 -8.88
C LYS A 43 21.43 1.47 -8.25
N GLY A 44 20.20 1.45 -7.74
CA GLY A 44 19.55 0.22 -7.29
C GLY A 44 18.61 -0.32 -8.36
N ILE A 45 18.22 -1.59 -8.25
CA ILE A 45 17.29 -2.32 -9.13
C ILE A 45 15.94 -1.60 -9.35
N LEU A 46 15.59 -0.66 -8.47
CA LEU A 46 14.34 0.10 -8.51
C LEU A 46 14.63 1.61 -8.50
N TYR A 47 15.11 2.15 -9.63
CA TYR A 47 15.21 3.59 -9.82
C TYR A 47 13.82 4.15 -10.17
N ILE A 48 13.17 4.81 -9.19
CA ILE A 48 11.94 5.57 -9.44
C ILE A 48 12.29 7.06 -9.43
N PRO A 49 12.01 7.80 -10.51
CA PRO A 49 12.23 9.25 -10.53
C PRO A 49 11.39 9.93 -9.45
N LEU A 50 11.93 11.01 -8.86
CA LEU A 50 11.25 11.75 -7.78
C LEU A 50 9.82 12.15 -8.16
N LEU A 51 9.60 12.53 -9.43
CA LEU A 51 8.29 12.87 -9.95
C LEU A 51 7.29 11.71 -9.82
N GLU A 52 7.71 10.48 -10.13
CA GLU A 52 6.85 9.28 -10.00
C GLU A 52 6.53 8.92 -8.55
N ARG A 53 7.40 9.26 -7.60
CA ARG A 53 7.14 9.07 -6.17
C ARG A 53 6.07 10.03 -5.67
N PHE A 54 6.13 11.30 -6.10
CA PHE A 54 5.12 12.29 -5.74
C PHE A 54 3.78 12.01 -6.43
N THR A 55 3.77 11.60 -7.70
CA THR A 55 2.53 11.18 -8.36
C THR A 55 1.98 9.90 -7.74
N GLY A 56 2.84 8.93 -7.42
CA GLY A 56 2.50 7.72 -6.69
C GLY A 56 1.94 7.98 -5.29
N LEU A 57 2.36 9.04 -4.61
CA LEU A 57 1.80 9.45 -3.34
C LEU A 57 0.48 10.20 -3.50
N LEU A 58 0.41 11.23 -4.34
CA LEU A 58 -0.76 12.11 -4.43
C LEU A 58 -1.95 11.45 -5.13
N PHE A 59 -1.73 10.79 -6.27
CA PHE A 59 -2.81 10.30 -7.11
C PHE A 59 -3.72 9.27 -6.42
N PRO A 60 -3.19 8.19 -5.81
CA PRO A 60 -4.02 7.18 -5.16
C PRO A 60 -4.55 7.66 -3.81
N THR A 61 -3.82 8.53 -3.10
CA THR A 61 -4.30 9.16 -1.87
C THR A 61 -5.53 10.02 -2.13
N VAL A 62 -5.48 10.90 -3.13
CA VAL A 62 -6.61 11.76 -3.52
C VAL A 62 -7.78 10.90 -4.00
N SER A 63 -7.50 9.88 -4.82
CA SER A 63 -8.55 8.98 -5.34
C SER A 63 -9.25 8.21 -4.21
N LEU A 64 -8.51 7.65 -3.24
CA LEU A 64 -9.10 6.97 -2.09
C LEU A 64 -9.79 7.93 -1.11
N LEU A 65 -9.28 9.15 -0.95
CA LEU A 65 -9.92 10.20 -0.14
C LEU A 65 -11.30 10.57 -0.70
N ILE A 66 -11.41 10.75 -2.02
CA ILE A 66 -12.68 11.05 -2.69
C ILE A 66 -13.68 9.89 -2.48
N ILE A 67 -13.22 8.65 -2.60
CA ILE A 67 -14.06 7.46 -2.38
C ILE A 67 -14.51 7.39 -0.92
N ALA A 68 -13.59 7.64 0.03
CA ALA A 68 -13.90 7.65 1.46
C ALA A 68 -14.96 8.70 1.80
N PHE A 69 -14.85 9.90 1.22
CA PHE A 69 -15.79 11.00 1.48
C PHE A 69 -17.17 10.76 0.85
N LYS A 70 -17.22 10.18 -0.35
CA LYS A 70 -18.47 9.99 -1.11
C LYS A 70 -19.24 8.72 -0.75
N TRP A 71 -18.55 7.63 -0.45
CA TRP A 71 -19.16 6.31 -0.26
C TRP A 71 -19.06 5.77 1.16
N GLY A 72 -18.16 6.31 2.00
CA GLY A 72 -18.00 5.89 3.40
C GLY A 72 -17.70 4.40 3.54
N GLY A 73 -16.43 4.02 3.57
CA GLY A 73 -16.05 2.60 3.66
C GLY A 73 -14.55 2.30 3.59
N VAL A 74 -13.74 3.29 3.23
CA VAL A 74 -12.27 3.19 3.26
C VAL A 74 -11.76 3.78 4.56
N GLY A 75 -10.96 3.02 5.32
CA GLY A 75 -10.38 3.49 6.56
C GLY A 75 -9.29 4.54 6.29
N GLY A 76 -9.19 5.57 7.14
CA GLY A 76 -8.11 6.55 7.03
C GLY A 76 -6.71 5.92 7.13
N GLY A 77 -6.60 4.79 7.83
CA GLY A 77 -5.38 3.98 7.87
C GLY A 77 -5.01 3.40 6.50
N ASP A 78 -5.98 2.90 5.72
CA ASP A 78 -5.76 2.35 4.38
C ASP A 78 -5.24 3.43 3.42
N ILE A 79 -5.79 4.65 3.53
CA ILE A 79 -5.36 5.81 2.73
C ILE A 79 -3.90 6.14 3.03
N LYS A 80 -3.54 6.27 4.32
CA LYS A 80 -2.16 6.58 4.72
C LYS A 80 -1.17 5.48 4.33
N LEU A 81 -1.58 4.21 4.48
CA LEU A 81 -0.75 3.06 4.11
C LEU A 81 -0.52 3.02 2.59
N THR A 82 -1.58 3.23 1.80
CA THR A 82 -1.50 3.29 0.34
C THR A 82 -0.64 4.47 -0.11
N ALA A 83 -0.74 5.63 0.54
CA ALA A 83 0.11 6.79 0.29
C ALA A 83 1.60 6.47 0.52
N ALA A 84 1.91 5.82 1.64
CA ALA A 84 3.28 5.43 1.98
C ALA A 84 3.85 4.42 0.96
N LEU A 85 3.04 3.45 0.53
CA LEU A 85 3.42 2.49 -0.51
C LEU A 85 3.62 3.18 -1.86
N GLY A 86 2.77 4.12 -2.22
CA GLY A 86 2.89 4.91 -3.45
C GLY A 86 4.14 5.76 -3.51
N PHE A 87 4.57 6.30 -2.37
CA PHE A 87 5.85 7.00 -2.27
C PHE A 87 7.06 6.05 -2.37
N CYS A 88 6.91 4.84 -1.85
CA CYS A 88 7.96 3.83 -1.85
C CYS A 88 8.16 3.22 -3.25
N PHE A 89 7.07 2.79 -3.89
CA PHE A 89 7.06 2.03 -5.14
C PHE A 89 6.77 2.86 -6.40
N GLY A 90 6.40 4.13 -6.24
CA GLY A 90 5.93 4.96 -7.34
C GLY A 90 4.53 4.59 -7.82
N LEU A 91 4.02 5.35 -8.79
CA LEU A 91 2.68 5.18 -9.34
C LEU A 91 2.48 3.79 -9.97
N TYR A 92 3.41 3.34 -10.82
CA TYR A 92 3.27 2.09 -11.57
C TYR A 92 3.34 0.86 -10.66
N GLY A 93 4.30 0.83 -9.73
CA GLY A 93 4.43 -0.27 -8.77
C GLY A 93 3.21 -0.35 -7.85
N LEU A 94 2.73 0.80 -7.36
CA LEU A 94 1.53 0.84 -6.56
C LEU A 94 0.28 0.42 -7.35
N ALA A 95 0.14 0.84 -8.61
CA ALA A 95 -0.98 0.45 -9.47
C ALA A 95 -1.01 -1.07 -9.68
N ALA A 96 0.14 -1.71 -9.89
CA ALA A 96 0.23 -3.16 -9.99
C ALA A 96 -0.20 -3.85 -8.68
N ILE A 97 0.31 -3.38 -7.53
CA ILE A 97 -0.07 -3.92 -6.21
C ILE A 97 -1.58 -3.78 -5.98
N LEU A 98 -2.15 -2.61 -6.25
CA LEU A 98 -3.59 -2.38 -6.12
C LEU A 98 -4.42 -3.24 -7.07
N PHE A 99 -3.97 -3.41 -8.31
CA PHE A 99 -4.67 -4.27 -9.28
C PHE A 99 -4.77 -5.70 -8.77
N PHE A 100 -3.67 -6.25 -8.25
CA PHE A 100 -3.66 -7.57 -7.63
C PHE A 100 -4.44 -7.64 -6.31
N ALA A 101 -4.55 -6.54 -5.57
CA ALA A 101 -5.26 -6.50 -4.29
C ALA A 101 -6.79 -6.37 -4.47
N VAL A 102 -7.24 -5.63 -5.48
CA VAL A 102 -8.66 -5.35 -5.74
C VAL A 102 -9.40 -6.62 -6.18
N ILE A 103 -8.79 -7.49 -6.99
CA ILE A 103 -9.43 -8.73 -7.45
C ILE A 103 -9.90 -9.61 -6.28
N PRO A 104 -9.02 -10.05 -5.35
CA PRO A 104 -9.43 -10.85 -4.21
C PRO A 104 -10.27 -10.05 -3.20
N ALA A 105 -10.01 -8.74 -3.04
CA ALA A 105 -10.84 -7.90 -2.17
C ALA A 105 -12.30 -7.80 -2.65
N CYS A 106 -12.53 -7.64 -3.96
CA CYS A 106 -13.87 -7.61 -4.55
C CYS A 106 -14.59 -8.95 -4.41
N ILE A 107 -13.89 -10.07 -4.67
CA ILE A 107 -14.45 -11.41 -4.49
C ILE A 107 -14.83 -11.62 -3.02
N TYR A 108 -13.94 -11.27 -2.09
CA TYR A 108 -14.19 -11.41 -0.66
C TYR A 108 -15.36 -10.52 -0.19
N ALA A 109 -15.39 -9.25 -0.60
CA ALA A 109 -16.45 -8.31 -0.28
C ALA A 109 -17.82 -8.83 -0.74
N ARG A 110 -17.89 -9.37 -1.96
CA ARG A 110 -19.12 -9.91 -2.54
C ARG A 110 -19.53 -11.21 -1.86
N ALA A 111 -18.58 -12.07 -1.52
CA ALA A 111 -18.84 -13.36 -0.86
C ALA A 111 -19.30 -13.19 0.59
N THR A 112 -18.69 -12.27 1.35
CA THR A 112 -19.02 -12.07 2.78
C THR A 112 -20.11 -11.03 3.02
N LYS A 113 -20.52 -10.25 2.00
CA LYS A 113 -21.47 -9.11 2.12
C LYS A 113 -21.11 -8.14 3.26
N GLN A 114 -19.86 -8.14 3.72
CA GLN A 114 -19.42 -7.30 4.83
C GLN A 114 -19.07 -5.90 4.33
N ARG A 115 -19.49 -4.90 5.13
CA ARG A 115 -19.33 -3.48 4.80
C ARG A 115 -17.88 -3.00 4.92
N SER A 116 -17.06 -3.72 5.67
CA SER A 116 -15.65 -3.43 5.88
C SER A 116 -14.82 -4.64 5.47
N VAL A 117 -13.88 -4.43 4.56
CA VAL A 117 -12.97 -5.45 4.03
C VAL A 117 -11.59 -5.15 4.61
N PRO A 118 -10.85 -6.15 5.14
CA PRO A 118 -9.50 -5.95 5.63
C PRO A 118 -8.53 -5.70 4.45
N LEU A 119 -8.51 -4.47 3.96
CA LEU A 119 -7.81 -4.05 2.74
C LEU A 119 -6.28 -4.20 2.88
N ALA A 120 -5.74 -3.97 4.08
CA ALA A 120 -4.31 -4.09 4.36
C ALA A 120 -3.79 -5.52 4.16
N VAL A 121 -4.62 -6.53 4.41
CA VAL A 121 -4.25 -7.95 4.18
C VAL A 121 -4.08 -8.23 2.69
N PHE A 122 -5.01 -7.78 1.87
CA PHE A 122 -4.92 -7.94 0.41
C PHE A 122 -3.74 -7.16 -0.16
N LEU A 123 -3.53 -5.91 0.30
CA LEU A 123 -2.36 -5.09 -0.04
C LEU A 123 -1.04 -5.80 0.30
N CYS A 124 -0.97 -6.46 1.47
CA CYS A 124 0.22 -7.21 1.89
C CYS A 124 0.50 -8.41 0.99
N ILE A 125 -0.53 -9.19 0.62
CA ILE A 125 -0.37 -10.34 -0.28
C ILE A 125 0.12 -9.86 -1.65
N SER A 126 -0.51 -8.82 -2.20
CA SER A 126 -0.14 -8.27 -3.50
C SER A 126 1.25 -7.65 -3.52
N PHE A 127 1.70 -7.08 -2.40
CA PHE A 127 3.08 -6.64 -2.23
C PHE A 127 4.07 -7.80 -2.35
N PHE A 128 3.82 -8.93 -1.70
CA PHE A 128 4.71 -10.09 -1.80
C PHE A 128 4.73 -10.68 -3.21
N VAL A 129 3.59 -10.71 -3.89
CA VAL A 129 3.51 -11.13 -5.31
C VAL A 129 4.34 -10.19 -6.19
N TYR A 130 4.17 -8.87 -6.04
CA TYR A 130 4.94 -7.88 -6.79
C TYR A 130 6.45 -7.97 -6.49
N ALA A 131 6.81 -8.16 -5.22
CA ALA A 131 8.20 -8.35 -4.79
C ALA A 131 8.83 -9.60 -5.42
N GLY A 132 8.08 -10.71 -5.48
CA GLY A 132 8.51 -11.96 -6.11
C GLY A 132 8.70 -11.81 -7.62
N LEU A 133 7.76 -11.13 -8.30
CA LEU A 133 7.88 -10.83 -9.73
C LEU A 133 9.08 -9.95 -10.06
N LEU A 134 9.44 -9.04 -9.16
CA LEU A 134 10.58 -8.14 -9.36
C LEU A 134 11.94 -8.81 -9.08
N LEU A 135 11.94 -9.94 -8.38
CA LEU A 135 13.13 -10.75 -8.06
C LEU A 135 13.35 -11.92 -9.03
N SER A 136 12.34 -12.29 -9.82
CA SER A 136 12.38 -13.37 -10.81
C SER A 136 13.00 -12.91 -12.13
#